data_AF-A0A0M0JG29-F1
#
_entry.id   AF-A0A0M0JG29-F1
#
_cell.length_a   1.000
_cell.length_b   1.000
_cell.length_c   1.000
_cell.angle_alpha   90.00
_cell.angle_beta   90.00
_cell.angle_gamma   90.00
#
_symmetry.space_group_name_H-M   'P 1'
#
loop_
_entity.id
_entity.type
_entity.pdbx_description
1 polymer ?
#
loop_
_entity_poly.entity_id
_entity_poly.type
_entity_poly.pdbx_seq_one_letter_code
_entity_poly.pdbx_strand_id
1 'polypeptide(L)'
;MDAAVGASAVVANPPTAGGFIFSKPMAVIEALLTGVHETTGLPWWMTIALTTATVRLSLLPLQVYQSKAIARMAVIKPHLDQLSAQMKAGSAKGTDKGYEEAEKARLELQALFAHHNVKPWMSIVGALGQIPLWLSFFFTMRHMVRVDGGLGLDTGGALWFQDLTARDPYFVLPVMCGATFFGMVSLGDPGQAPGVALDARQEQMRTFMKGVALLMVPTTAWFESGVFVYWISTNMPRTKQKKSKRR
;
A
#
# COMPACT_ATOMS: atom_id res chain seq x y z
N MET A 1 15.28 32.62 -1.35
CA MET A 1 15.44 32.66 -2.82
C MET A 1 15.66 31.27 -3.40
N ASP A 2 16.07 30.28 -2.61
CA ASP A 2 16.39 28.92 -3.08
C ASP A 2 15.17 28.04 -3.44
N ALA A 3 14.05 28.17 -2.73
CA ALA A 3 12.84 27.40 -3.04
C ALA A 3 12.29 27.65 -4.47
N ALA A 4 12.37 28.91 -4.94
CA ALA A 4 11.93 29.29 -6.28
C ALA A 4 12.85 28.74 -7.40
N VAL A 5 14.12 28.44 -7.09
CA VAL A 5 15.07 27.83 -8.03
C VAL A 5 14.83 26.33 -8.15
N GLY A 6 14.55 25.65 -7.03
CA GLY A 6 14.20 24.23 -7.00
C GLY A 6 12.90 23.88 -7.74
N ALA A 7 11.88 24.72 -7.62
CA ALA A 7 10.64 24.61 -8.39
C ALA A 7 10.88 24.63 -9.91
N SER A 8 11.79 25.51 -10.34
CA SER A 8 12.12 25.74 -11.74
C SER A 8 12.87 24.56 -12.38
N ALA A 9 13.74 23.89 -11.63
CA ALA A 9 14.48 22.69 -12.09
C ALA A 9 13.57 21.47 -12.29
N VAL A 10 12.60 21.27 -11.39
CA VAL A 10 11.55 20.23 -11.50
C VAL A 10 10.67 20.44 -12.73
N VAL A 11 10.30 21.71 -13.01
CA VAL A 11 9.52 22.08 -14.20
C VAL A 11 10.34 21.87 -15.49
N ALA A 12 11.67 22.02 -15.43
CA ALA A 12 12.55 21.84 -16.59
C ALA A 12 12.75 20.36 -17.00
N ASN A 13 12.62 19.41 -16.07
CA ASN A 13 12.72 17.96 -16.35
C ASN A 13 11.52 17.18 -15.80
N PRO A 14 10.32 17.33 -16.42
CA PRO A 14 9.13 16.67 -15.91
C PRO A 14 9.25 15.14 -16.07
N PRO A 15 8.71 14.36 -15.12
CA PRO A 15 8.73 12.88 -15.17
C PRO A 15 7.95 12.28 -16.35
N THR A 16 7.35 13.12 -17.20
CA THR A 16 6.63 12.78 -18.43
C THR A 16 7.51 12.58 -19.67
N ALA A 17 8.80 12.88 -19.60
CA ALA A 17 9.74 12.65 -20.70
C ALA A 17 10.03 11.14 -20.87
N GLY A 18 9.16 10.40 -21.58
CA GLY A 18 9.46 9.02 -21.99
C GLY A 18 8.32 8.01 -22.09
N GLY A 19 7.05 8.41 -21.95
CA GLY A 19 5.92 7.48 -22.11
C GLY A 19 5.81 6.41 -21.01
N PHE A 20 6.44 6.64 -19.85
CA PHE A 20 6.36 5.75 -18.70
C PHE A 20 4.95 5.76 -18.11
N ILE A 21 4.38 4.59 -17.82
CA ILE A 21 2.98 4.47 -17.35
C ILE A 21 2.71 5.22 -16.04
N PHE A 22 3.75 5.50 -15.25
CA PHE A 22 3.67 6.26 -14.00
C PHE A 22 4.04 7.74 -14.15
N SER A 23 4.36 8.23 -15.35
CA SER A 23 4.75 9.63 -15.56
C SER A 23 3.73 10.65 -15.01
N LYS A 24 2.44 10.44 -15.30
CA LYS A 24 1.37 11.34 -14.83
C LYS A 24 1.20 11.32 -13.31
N PRO A 25 1.03 10.16 -12.64
CA PRO A 25 0.93 10.15 -11.18
C PRO A 25 2.24 10.64 -10.52
N MET A 26 3.40 10.40 -11.14
CA MET A 26 4.66 10.93 -10.64
C MET A 26 4.69 12.46 -10.61
N ALA A 27 4.28 13.11 -11.72
CA ALA A 27 4.20 14.56 -11.81
C ALA A 27 3.26 15.17 -10.77
N VAL A 28 2.11 14.51 -10.51
CA VAL A 28 1.17 14.95 -9.48
C VAL A 28 1.77 14.86 -8.08
N ILE A 29 2.44 13.74 -7.76
CA ILE A 29 3.07 13.55 -6.44
C ILE A 29 4.19 14.57 -6.23
N GLU A 30 5.00 14.81 -7.27
CA GLU A 30 6.09 15.79 -7.24
C GLU A 30 5.55 17.20 -7.03
N ALA A 31 4.53 17.61 -7.78
CA ALA A 31 3.89 18.92 -7.60
C ALA A 31 3.29 19.08 -6.20
N LEU A 32 2.71 18.02 -5.63
CA LEU A 32 2.21 18.04 -4.25
C LEU A 32 3.34 18.20 -3.23
N LEU A 33 4.43 17.44 -3.37
CA LEU A 33 5.57 17.51 -2.46
C LEU A 33 6.23 18.89 -2.51
N THR A 34 6.53 19.39 -3.71
CA THR A 34 7.12 20.70 -3.91
C THR A 34 6.19 21.82 -3.44
N GLY A 35 4.90 21.75 -3.75
CA GLY A 35 3.92 22.73 -3.27
C GLY A 35 3.78 22.77 -1.75
N VAL A 36 3.78 21.61 -1.07
CA VAL A 36 3.79 21.56 0.40
C VAL A 36 5.09 22.12 0.96
N HIS A 37 6.23 21.80 0.35
CA HIS A 37 7.53 22.33 0.79
C HIS A 37 7.59 23.86 0.67
N GLU A 38 7.19 24.41 -0.48
CA GLU A 38 7.20 25.86 -0.74
C GLU A 38 6.24 26.63 0.16
N THR A 39 5.04 26.08 0.40
CA THR A 39 4.02 26.76 1.22
C THR A 39 4.33 26.72 2.71
N THR A 40 4.96 25.64 3.20
CA THR A 40 5.21 25.45 4.63
C THR A 40 6.64 25.80 5.05
N GLY A 41 7.60 25.78 4.12
CA GLY A 41 9.02 25.96 4.41
C GLY A 41 9.64 24.83 5.25
N LEU A 42 8.95 23.69 5.41
CA LEU A 42 9.42 22.57 6.22
C LEU A 42 10.57 21.83 5.53
N PRO A 43 11.56 21.28 6.26
CA PRO A 43 12.56 20.38 5.69
C PRO A 43 11.91 19.18 4.99
N TRP A 44 12.57 18.70 3.94
CA TRP A 44 12.05 17.67 3.04
C TRP A 44 11.57 16.40 3.74
N TRP A 45 12.25 15.93 4.78
CA TRP A 45 11.79 14.74 5.50
C TRP A 45 10.39 14.94 6.10
N MET A 46 10.06 16.13 6.62
CA MET A 46 8.73 16.46 7.13
C MET A 46 7.73 16.64 6.00
N THR A 47 8.13 17.31 4.91
CA THR A 47 7.29 17.47 3.72
C THR A 47 6.83 16.11 3.18
N ILE A 48 7.76 15.16 3.04
CA ILE A 48 7.48 13.80 2.56
C ILE A 48 6.52 13.10 3.53
N ALA A 49 6.81 13.15 4.83
CA ALA A 49 6.00 12.49 5.85
C ALA A 49 4.57 13.06 5.92
N LEU A 50 4.42 14.39 5.94
CA LEU A 50 3.14 15.09 6.03
C LEU A 50 2.30 14.93 4.76
N THR A 51 2.93 15.05 3.59
CA THR A 51 2.24 14.82 2.30
C THR A 51 1.74 13.37 2.23
N THR A 52 2.58 12.41 2.62
CA THR A 52 2.18 10.98 2.68
C THR A 52 1.01 10.77 3.64
N ALA A 53 1.07 11.35 4.85
CA ALA A 53 -0.02 11.26 5.82
C ALA A 53 -1.31 11.88 5.27
N THR A 54 -1.23 13.04 4.61
CA THR A 54 -2.39 13.74 4.02
C THR A 54 -3.03 12.92 2.91
N VAL A 55 -2.23 12.36 1.99
CA VAL A 55 -2.73 11.45 0.94
C VAL A 55 -3.34 10.20 1.54
N ARG A 56 -2.74 9.64 2.59
CA ARG A 56 -3.32 8.48 3.29
C ARG A 56 -4.66 8.80 3.96
N LEU A 57 -4.78 9.99 4.56
CA LEU A 57 -6.01 10.47 5.19
C LEU A 57 -7.11 10.75 4.16
N SER A 58 -6.78 11.32 2.99
CA SER A 58 -7.77 11.54 1.93
C SER A 58 -8.25 10.22 1.30
N LEU A 59 -7.39 9.20 1.26
CA LEU A 59 -7.74 7.83 0.82
C LEU A 59 -8.39 6.97 1.91
N LEU A 60 -8.47 7.46 3.16
CA LEU A 60 -9.06 6.73 4.28
C LEU A 60 -10.50 6.28 4.04
N PRO A 61 -11.45 7.11 3.54
CA PRO A 61 -12.81 6.65 3.26
C PRO A 61 -12.86 5.49 2.26
N LEU A 62 -12.01 5.55 1.22
CA LEU A 62 -11.88 4.47 0.25
C LEU A 62 -11.32 3.20 0.89
N GLN A 63 -10.29 3.33 1.73
CA GLN A 63 -9.71 2.20 2.46
C GLN A 63 -10.73 1.57 3.42
N VAL A 64 -11.53 2.37 4.13
CA VAL A 64 -12.61 1.87 4.99
C VAL A 64 -13.68 1.13 4.18
N TYR A 65 -14.02 1.63 2.99
CA TYR A 65 -14.94 0.94 2.08
C TYR A 65 -14.39 -0.43 1.65
N GLN A 66 -13.10 -0.48 1.29
CA GLN A 66 -12.40 -1.72 0.94
C GLN A 66 -12.34 -2.71 2.12
N SER A 67 -12.01 -2.23 3.32
CA SER A 67 -12.01 -3.04 4.55
C SER A 67 -13.38 -3.67 4.82
N LYS A 68 -14.46 -2.91 4.62
CA LYS A 68 -15.83 -3.43 4.77
C LYS A 68 -16.15 -4.52 3.74
N ALA A 69 -15.70 -4.36 2.49
CA ALA A 69 -15.91 -5.36 1.44
C ALA A 69 -15.21 -6.68 1.79
N ILE A 70 -13.95 -6.61 2.26
CA ILE A 70 -13.20 -7.80 2.65
C ILE A 70 -13.79 -8.43 3.93
N ALA A 71 -14.29 -7.62 4.86
CA ALA A 71 -14.97 -8.13 6.04
C ALA A 71 -16.23 -8.94 5.70
N ARG A 72 -17.04 -8.49 4.73
CA ARG A 72 -18.20 -9.28 4.27
C ARG A 72 -17.78 -10.58 3.58
N MET A 73 -16.70 -10.53 2.80
CA MET A 73 -16.14 -11.72 2.14
C MET A 73 -15.70 -12.77 3.18
N ALA A 74 -15.06 -12.32 4.27
CA ALA A 74 -14.61 -13.19 5.35
C ALA A 74 -15.76 -13.91 6.06
N VAL A 75 -16.93 -13.28 6.20
CA VAL A 75 -18.12 -13.89 6.80
C VAL A 75 -18.68 -15.04 5.96
N ILE A 76 -18.73 -14.88 4.63
CA ILE A 76 -19.27 -15.90 3.73
C ILE A 76 -18.24 -16.95 3.30
N LYS A 77 -16.96 -16.74 3.63
CA LYS A 77 -15.85 -17.63 3.25
C LYS A 77 -16.09 -19.13 3.47
N PRO A 78 -16.62 -19.62 4.61
CA PRO A 78 -16.82 -21.06 4.78
C PRO A 78 -17.80 -21.64 3.74
N HIS A 79 -18.87 -20.91 3.42
CA HIS A 79 -19.81 -21.32 2.37
C HIS A 79 -19.19 -21.24 0.98
N LEU A 80 -18.34 -20.22 0.73
CA LEU A 80 -17.57 -20.11 -0.52
C LEU A 80 -16.65 -21.31 -0.73
N ASP A 81 -15.95 -21.75 0.33
CA ASP A 81 -15.03 -22.88 0.25
C ASP A 81 -15.78 -24.20 0.00
N GLN A 82 -16.94 -24.39 0.64
CA GLN A 82 -17.81 -25.55 0.41
C GLN A 82 -18.30 -25.62 -1.05
N LEU A 83 -18.86 -24.52 -1.56
CA LEU A 83 -19.34 -24.45 -2.95
C LEU A 83 -18.19 -24.59 -3.95
N SER A 84 -17.02 -24.02 -3.65
CA SER A 84 -15.82 -24.20 -4.48
C SER A 84 -15.35 -25.65 -4.53
N ALA A 85 -15.40 -26.37 -3.41
CA ALA A 85 -15.08 -27.78 -3.35
C ALA A 85 -16.08 -28.63 -4.13
N GLN A 86 -17.38 -28.34 -4.01
CA GLN A 86 -18.44 -29.03 -4.77
C GLN A 86 -18.28 -28.83 -6.28
N MET A 87 -18.01 -27.59 -6.73
CA MET A 87 -17.74 -27.32 -8.15
C MET A 87 -16.56 -28.14 -8.67
N LYS A 88 -15.43 -28.14 -7.95
CA LYS A 88 -14.24 -28.91 -8.33
C LYS A 88 -14.51 -30.41 -8.36
N ALA A 89 -15.21 -30.93 -7.35
CA ALA A 89 -15.55 -32.35 -7.26
C ALA A 89 -16.49 -32.78 -8.39
N GLY A 90 -17.51 -31.97 -8.71
CA GLY A 90 -18.43 -32.21 -9.82
C GLY A 90 -17.70 -32.22 -11.16
N SER A 91 -16.90 -31.19 -11.45
CA SER A 91 -16.12 -31.11 -12.70
C SER A 91 -15.10 -32.24 -12.83
N ALA A 92 -14.48 -32.68 -11.73
CA ALA A 92 -13.49 -33.77 -11.74
C ALA A 92 -14.10 -35.14 -12.09
N LYS A 93 -15.43 -35.34 -11.91
CA LYS A 93 -16.11 -36.58 -12.28
C LYS A 93 -16.16 -36.79 -13.80
N GLY A 94 -16.06 -35.73 -14.61
CA GLY A 94 -16.06 -35.82 -16.08
C GLY A 94 -17.31 -36.44 -16.71
N THR A 95 -18.42 -36.49 -15.96
CA THR A 95 -19.72 -37.02 -16.41
C THR A 95 -20.73 -35.89 -16.54
N ASP A 96 -21.75 -36.05 -17.38
CA ASP A 96 -22.81 -35.04 -17.54
C ASP A 96 -23.45 -34.65 -16.21
N LYS A 97 -23.70 -35.64 -15.34
CA LYS A 97 -24.21 -35.41 -13.97
C LYS A 97 -23.22 -34.61 -13.11
N GLY A 98 -21.92 -34.87 -13.24
CA GLY A 98 -20.88 -34.12 -12.54
C GLY A 98 -20.79 -32.66 -13.00
N TYR A 99 -20.94 -32.39 -14.29
CA TYR A 99 -21.02 -31.03 -14.82
C TYR A 99 -22.28 -30.31 -14.35
N GLU A 100 -23.42 -31.00 -14.28
CA GLU A 100 -24.67 -30.45 -13.75
C GLU A 100 -24.56 -30.08 -12.26
N GLU A 101 -23.94 -30.93 -11.44
CA GLU A 101 -23.64 -30.63 -10.03
C GLU A 101 -22.73 -29.40 -9.89
N ALA A 102 -21.70 -29.29 -10.73
CA ALA A 102 -20.80 -28.15 -10.72
C ALA A 102 -21.51 -26.84 -11.10
N GLU A 103 -22.42 -26.88 -12.08
CA GLU A 103 -23.19 -25.71 -12.48
C GLU A 103 -24.18 -25.27 -11.38
N LYS A 104 -24.84 -26.22 -10.70
CA LYS A 104 -25.69 -25.90 -9.54
C LYS A 104 -24.91 -25.20 -8.43
N ALA A 105 -23.74 -25.73 -8.06
CA ALA A 105 -22.88 -25.10 -7.06
C ALA A 105 -22.40 -23.69 -7.49
N ARG A 106 -22.18 -23.46 -8.79
CA ARG A 106 -21.86 -22.14 -9.34
C ARG A 106 -23.04 -21.17 -9.23
N LEU A 107 -24.26 -21.60 -9.50
CA LEU A 107 -25.46 -20.78 -9.36
C LEU A 107 -25.74 -20.43 -7.89
N GLU A 108 -25.58 -21.39 -6.98
CA GLU A 108 -25.68 -21.16 -5.53
C GLU A 108 -24.62 -20.16 -5.05
N LEU A 109 -23.39 -20.24 -5.58
CA LEU A 109 -22.32 -19.29 -5.29
C LEU A 109 -22.70 -17.86 -5.74
N GLN A 110 -23.30 -17.71 -6.92
CA GLN A 110 -23.78 -16.41 -7.39
C GLN A 110 -24.93 -15.88 -6.52
N ALA A 111 -25.86 -16.74 -6.13
CA ALA A 111 -26.96 -16.39 -5.23
C ALA A 111 -26.45 -15.98 -3.85
N LEU A 112 -25.41 -16.65 -3.32
CA LEU A 112 -24.77 -16.31 -2.05
C LEU A 112 -24.17 -14.90 -2.10
N PHE A 113 -23.43 -14.57 -3.16
CA PHE A 113 -22.89 -13.21 -3.34
C PHE A 113 -23.99 -12.15 -3.42
N ALA A 114 -25.08 -12.43 -4.14
CA ALA A 114 -26.22 -11.53 -4.26
C ALA A 114 -26.93 -11.33 -2.90
N HIS A 115 -27.20 -12.42 -2.18
CA HIS A 115 -27.88 -12.42 -0.89
C HIS A 115 -27.09 -11.63 0.17
N HIS A 116 -25.77 -11.81 0.23
CA HIS A 116 -24.92 -11.09 1.19
C HIS A 116 -24.43 -9.72 0.67
N ASN A 117 -24.86 -9.31 -0.53
CA ASN A 117 -24.46 -8.06 -1.20
C ASN A 117 -22.94 -7.86 -1.15
N VAL A 118 -22.21 -8.90 -1.53
CA VAL A 118 -20.75 -8.93 -1.59
C VAL A 118 -20.33 -8.71 -3.03
N LYS A 119 -19.44 -7.74 -3.24
CA LYS A 119 -18.85 -7.44 -4.56
C LYS A 119 -17.40 -7.95 -4.56
N PRO A 120 -17.10 -9.12 -5.16
CA PRO A 120 -15.75 -9.71 -5.09
C PRO A 120 -14.66 -8.78 -5.67
N TRP A 121 -14.98 -8.07 -6.75
CA TRP A 121 -14.05 -7.17 -7.42
C TRP A 121 -13.59 -6.00 -6.53
N MET A 122 -14.41 -5.54 -5.58
CA MET A 122 -14.02 -4.47 -4.66
C MET A 122 -12.86 -4.88 -3.74
N SER A 123 -12.78 -6.17 -3.39
CA SER A 123 -11.66 -6.70 -2.61
C SER A 123 -10.37 -6.76 -3.43
N ILE A 124 -10.49 -7.08 -4.72
CA ILE A 124 -9.36 -7.16 -5.66
C ILE A 124 -8.82 -5.76 -6.01
N VAL A 125 -9.71 -4.79 -6.27
CA VAL A 125 -9.32 -3.41 -6.57
C VAL A 125 -8.54 -2.76 -5.42
N GLY A 126 -8.87 -3.10 -4.17
CA GLY A 126 -8.10 -2.63 -3.02
C GLY A 126 -6.65 -3.08 -3.04
N ALA A 127 -6.41 -4.37 -3.28
CA ALA A 127 -5.06 -4.92 -3.36
C ALA A 127 -4.30 -4.40 -4.59
N LEU A 128 -4.96 -4.39 -5.76
CA LEU A 128 -4.36 -3.95 -7.01
C LEU A 128 -4.11 -2.44 -7.08
N GLY A 129 -4.85 -1.62 -6.33
CA GLY A 129 -4.64 -0.17 -6.32
C GLY A 129 -3.43 0.29 -5.50
N GLN A 130 -3.00 -0.48 -4.50
CA GLN A 130 -1.88 -0.09 -3.63
C GLN A 130 -0.52 -0.21 -4.33
N ILE A 131 -0.33 -1.22 -5.18
CA ILE A 131 0.95 -1.42 -5.89
C ILE A 131 1.25 -0.25 -6.85
N PRO A 132 0.33 0.20 -7.73
CA PRO A 132 0.53 1.37 -8.58
C PRO A 132 0.81 2.65 -7.80
N LEU A 133 0.10 2.87 -6.68
CA LEU A 133 0.33 4.04 -5.83
C LEU A 133 1.74 4.02 -5.22
N TRP A 134 2.15 2.88 -4.68
CA TRP A 134 3.48 2.67 -4.14
C TRP A 134 4.58 2.85 -5.19
N LEU A 135 4.41 2.26 -6.38
CA LEU A 135 5.34 2.43 -7.51
C LEU A 135 5.44 3.91 -7.92
N SER A 136 4.31 4.62 -7.99
CA SER A 136 4.29 6.03 -8.34
C SER A 136 5.13 6.85 -7.36
N PHE A 137 4.91 6.69 -6.05
CA PHE A 137 5.71 7.37 -5.02
C PHE A 137 7.18 6.96 -5.07
N PHE A 138 7.48 5.67 -5.23
CA PHE A 138 8.85 5.17 -5.31
C PHE A 138 9.60 5.79 -6.49
N PHE A 139 9.00 5.77 -7.69
CA PHE A 139 9.62 6.36 -8.87
C PHE A 139 9.71 7.89 -8.77
N THR A 140 8.72 8.58 -8.19
CA THR A 140 8.83 10.03 -7.90
C THR A 140 10.01 10.32 -7.00
N MET A 141 10.15 9.61 -5.88
CA MET A 141 11.27 9.83 -4.96
C MET A 141 12.62 9.60 -5.65
N ARG A 142 12.73 8.52 -6.44
CA ARG A 142 13.96 8.25 -7.21
C ARG A 142 14.20 9.27 -8.31
N HIS A 143 13.15 9.82 -8.92
CA HIS A 143 13.26 10.88 -9.91
C HIS A 143 13.76 12.17 -9.26
N MET A 144 13.11 12.63 -8.20
CA MET A 144 13.49 13.84 -7.46
C MET A 144 14.92 13.77 -6.91
N VAL A 145 15.35 12.59 -6.44
CA VAL A 145 16.72 12.35 -5.99
C VAL A 145 17.74 12.43 -7.13
N ARG A 146 17.38 11.98 -8.34
CA ARG A 146 18.29 11.96 -9.50
C ARG A 146 18.31 13.27 -10.28
N VAL A 147 17.20 14.00 -10.28
CA VAL A 147 17.01 15.14 -11.18
C VAL A 147 17.69 16.41 -10.71
N ASP A 148 17.91 16.66 -9.40
CA ASP A 148 18.84 17.76 -9.07
C ASP A 148 19.31 17.91 -7.62
N GLY A 149 20.53 18.45 -7.52
CA GLY A 149 21.15 19.05 -6.33
C GLY A 149 20.66 20.47 -6.00
N GLY A 150 19.48 20.86 -6.49
CA GLY A 150 18.88 22.19 -6.29
C GLY A 150 17.62 22.23 -5.42
N LEU A 151 16.99 21.08 -5.15
CA LEU A 151 15.82 21.02 -4.26
C LEU A 151 16.22 21.11 -2.78
N GLY A 152 17.49 20.88 -2.43
CA GLY A 152 17.93 20.79 -1.03
C GLY A 152 17.55 19.46 -0.38
N LEU A 153 17.37 18.39 -1.16
CA LEU A 153 17.12 17.03 -0.65
C LEU A 153 18.35 16.44 0.06
N ASP A 154 19.54 16.89 -0.33
CA ASP A 154 20.86 16.55 0.23
C ASP A 154 21.10 17.14 1.63
N THR A 155 20.37 18.20 1.99
CA THR A 155 20.43 18.86 3.30
C THR A 155 19.08 18.87 4.04
N GLY A 156 18.03 18.38 3.40
CA GLY A 156 16.64 18.42 3.86
C GLY A 156 16.22 17.25 4.76
N GLY A 157 17.14 16.41 5.18
CA GLY A 157 16.93 15.30 6.09
C GLY A 157 16.96 15.70 7.58
N ALA A 158 17.17 14.73 8.46
CA ALA A 158 17.17 14.96 9.91
C ALA A 158 18.17 14.06 10.64
N LEU A 159 18.57 14.49 11.84
CA LEU A 159 19.37 13.68 12.78
C LEU A 159 20.62 13.08 12.09
N TRP A 160 20.65 11.76 11.91
CA TRP A 160 21.77 11.02 11.30
C TRP A 160 21.63 10.81 9.77
N PHE A 161 20.50 11.21 9.17
CA PHE A 161 20.19 11.07 7.74
C PHE A 161 19.91 12.45 7.13
N GLN A 162 20.90 13.36 7.16
CA GLN A 162 20.73 14.71 6.60
C GLN A 162 20.54 14.71 5.08
N ASP A 163 21.20 13.77 4.41
CA ASP A 163 21.11 13.59 2.96
C ASP A 163 20.06 12.53 2.62
N LEU A 164 18.95 12.97 2.02
CA LEU A 164 17.85 12.10 1.59
C LEU A 164 18.15 11.38 0.26
N THR A 165 19.19 11.82 -0.46
CA THR A 165 19.66 11.24 -1.73
C THR A 165 20.69 10.14 -1.51
N ALA A 166 21.34 10.09 -0.35
CA ALA A 166 22.26 9.05 0.03
C ALA A 166 21.59 7.90 0.81
N ARG A 167 22.26 6.75 0.82
CA ARG A 167 21.91 5.62 1.70
C ARG A 167 22.12 5.97 3.17
N ASP A 168 21.38 5.34 4.07
CA ASP A 168 21.60 5.48 5.51
C ASP A 168 22.94 4.84 5.91
N PRO A 169 23.93 5.61 6.42
CA PRO A 169 25.21 5.06 6.83
C PRO A 169 25.13 4.13 8.06
N TYR A 170 24.08 4.25 8.87
CA TYR A 170 23.93 3.50 10.13
C TYR A 170 22.89 2.37 10.06
N PHE A 171 22.25 2.16 8.90
CA PHE A 171 21.19 1.15 8.68
C PHE A 171 19.97 1.28 9.60
N VAL A 172 19.80 2.42 10.28
CA VAL A 172 18.67 2.65 11.21
C VAL A 172 17.35 2.75 10.46
N LEU A 173 17.31 3.46 9.33
CA LEU A 173 16.15 3.63 8.46
C LEU A 173 15.65 2.29 7.87
N PRO A 174 16.51 1.43 7.26
CA PRO A 174 16.11 0.08 6.86
C PRO A 174 15.51 -0.75 8.00
N VAL A 175 16.13 -0.72 9.19
CA VAL A 175 15.65 -1.45 10.37
C VAL A 175 14.30 -0.91 10.83
N MET A 176 14.12 0.41 10.91
CA MET A 176 12.84 1.04 11.27
C MET A 176 11.76 0.75 10.23
N CYS A 177 12.10 0.75 8.95
CA CYS A 177 11.17 0.38 7.88
C CYS A 177 10.72 -1.08 8.01
N GLY A 178 11.66 -2.01 8.20
CA GLY A 178 11.34 -3.42 8.45
C GLY A 178 10.48 -3.60 9.70
N ALA A 179 10.82 -2.91 10.81
CA ALA A 179 10.07 -2.97 12.05
C ALA A 179 8.64 -2.41 11.91
N THR A 180 8.47 -1.28 11.23
CA THR A 180 7.15 -0.68 10.99
C THR A 180 6.31 -1.54 10.03
N PHE A 181 6.91 -2.11 8.99
CA PHE A 181 6.24 -3.06 8.10
C PHE A 181 5.82 -4.34 8.84
N PHE A 182 6.70 -4.90 9.66
CA PHE A 182 6.39 -6.03 10.54
C PHE A 182 5.23 -5.70 11.49
N GLY A 183 5.26 -4.51 12.10
CA GLY A 183 4.19 -4.01 12.96
C GLY A 183 2.86 -3.90 12.23
N MET A 184 2.86 -3.31 11.03
CA MET A 184 1.69 -3.20 10.16
C MET A 184 1.09 -4.59 9.83
N VAL A 185 1.93 -5.56 9.42
CA VAL A 185 1.49 -6.93 9.12
C VAL A 185 1.00 -7.65 10.38
N SER A 186 1.63 -7.42 11.53
CA SER A 186 1.31 -8.06 12.81
C SER A 186 0.01 -7.56 13.43
N LEU A 187 -0.22 -6.24 13.36
CA LEU A 187 -1.45 -5.61 13.82
C LEU A 187 -2.65 -5.91 12.89
N GLY A 188 -2.38 -6.49 11.72
CA GLY A 188 -3.34 -6.83 10.69
C GLY A 188 -3.42 -5.72 9.65
N ASP A 189 -3.34 -6.10 8.37
CA ASP A 189 -3.67 -5.21 7.27
C ASP A 189 -5.12 -4.72 7.46
N PRO A 190 -5.45 -3.44 7.23
CA PRO A 190 -6.85 -2.99 7.07
C PRO A 190 -7.65 -3.80 6.05
N GLY A 191 -7.01 -4.58 5.18
CA GLY A 191 -7.67 -5.60 4.37
C GLY A 191 -8.22 -6.80 5.16
N GLN A 192 -7.90 -6.96 6.44
CA GLN A 192 -8.34 -8.10 7.25
C GLN A 192 -9.58 -7.75 8.09
N ALA A 193 -10.60 -8.61 8.01
CA ALA A 193 -11.82 -8.47 8.79
C ALA A 193 -11.52 -8.52 10.30
N PRO A 194 -11.86 -7.47 11.09
CA PRO A 194 -11.64 -7.50 12.53
C PRO A 194 -12.48 -8.60 13.18
N GLY A 195 -11.83 -9.52 13.89
CA GLY A 195 -12.52 -10.56 14.67
C GLY A 195 -12.92 -11.81 13.90
N VAL A 196 -12.49 -11.97 12.65
CA VAL A 196 -12.61 -13.25 11.92
C VAL A 196 -11.30 -14.03 12.06
N ALA A 197 -11.40 -15.30 12.46
CA ALA A 197 -10.25 -16.19 12.55
C ALA A 197 -9.59 -16.33 11.17
N LEU A 198 -8.26 -16.36 11.15
CA LEU A 198 -7.51 -16.63 9.94
C LEU A 198 -7.52 -18.12 9.65
N ASP A 199 -7.78 -18.49 8.41
CA ASP A 199 -7.53 -19.86 7.99
C ASP A 199 -6.02 -20.10 7.87
N ALA A 200 -5.60 -21.37 7.97
CA ALA A 200 -4.19 -21.76 7.95
C ALA A 200 -3.39 -21.14 6.80
N ARG A 201 -3.98 -21.01 5.60
CA ARG A 201 -3.35 -20.35 4.44
C ARG A 201 -3.09 -18.86 4.67
N GLN A 202 -4.03 -18.16 5.29
CA GLN A 202 -3.89 -16.72 5.56
C GLN A 202 -2.90 -16.48 6.71
N GLU A 203 -2.89 -17.36 7.71
CA GLU A 203 -1.88 -17.35 8.76
C GLU A 203 -0.48 -17.61 8.20
N GLN A 204 -0.32 -18.61 7.33
CA GLN A 204 0.92 -18.88 6.63
C GLN A 204 1.38 -17.67 5.80
N MET A 205 0.48 -17.03 5.06
CA MET A 205 0.78 -15.81 4.30
C MET A 205 1.23 -14.67 5.22
N ARG A 206 0.57 -14.48 6.36
CA ARG A 206 0.98 -13.48 7.35
C ARG A 206 2.37 -13.77 7.91
N THR A 207 2.64 -15.02 8.28
CA THR A 207 3.95 -15.45 8.77
C THR A 207 5.04 -15.25 7.72
N PHE A 208 4.73 -15.57 6.45
CA PHE A 208 5.61 -15.31 5.32
C PHE A 208 5.92 -13.81 5.19
N MET A 209 4.89 -12.93 5.20
CA MET A 209 5.07 -11.47 5.10
C MET A 209 5.86 -10.88 6.28
N LYS A 210 5.74 -11.47 7.48
CA LYS A 210 6.61 -11.13 8.61
C LYS A 210 8.07 -11.53 8.37
N GLY A 211 8.31 -12.68 7.74
CA GLY A 211 9.64 -13.09 7.28
C GLY A 211 10.21 -12.14 6.22
N VAL A 212 9.37 -11.69 5.28
CA VAL A 212 9.74 -10.66 4.28
C VAL A 212 10.19 -9.38 4.97
N ALA A 213 9.54 -8.96 6.06
CA ALA A 213 9.94 -7.77 6.83
C ALA A 213 11.40 -7.83 7.34
N LEU A 214 11.89 -9.02 7.70
CA LEU A 214 13.28 -9.22 8.10
C LEU A 214 14.22 -9.13 6.90
N LEU A 215 13.84 -9.73 5.77
CA LEU A 215 14.59 -9.67 4.52
C LEU A 215 14.62 -8.26 3.90
N MET A 216 13.64 -7.41 4.21
CA MET A 216 13.63 -6.02 3.76
C MET A 216 14.88 -5.26 4.24
N VAL A 217 15.41 -5.54 5.43
CA VAL A 217 16.55 -4.81 5.99
C VAL A 217 17.80 -4.92 5.09
N PRO A 218 18.34 -6.12 4.81
CA PRO A 218 19.50 -6.23 3.92
C PRO A 218 19.15 -5.87 2.47
N THR A 219 17.92 -6.15 2.00
CA THR A 219 17.55 -5.92 0.59
C THR A 219 17.21 -4.48 0.23
N THR A 220 16.99 -3.62 1.21
CA THR A 220 16.70 -2.20 0.97
C THR A 220 17.82 -1.29 1.46
N ALA A 221 18.85 -1.82 2.12
CA ALA A 221 19.92 -1.03 2.72
C ALA A 221 20.71 -0.14 1.74
N TRP A 222 20.65 -0.43 0.44
CA TRP A 222 21.28 0.39 -0.60
C TRP A 222 20.33 1.46 -1.20
N PHE A 223 19.10 1.57 -0.70
CA PHE A 223 18.16 2.59 -1.13
C PHE A 223 18.44 3.91 -0.41
N GLU A 224 18.00 4.99 -1.06
CA GLU A 224 18.15 6.35 -0.58
C GLU A 224 17.21 6.63 0.61
N SER A 225 17.71 7.43 1.55
CA SER A 225 17.02 7.72 2.81
C SER A 225 15.63 8.32 2.63
N GLY A 226 15.41 9.12 1.57
CA GLY A 226 14.10 9.68 1.23
C GLY A 226 13.01 8.63 0.98
N VAL A 227 13.36 7.47 0.41
CA VAL A 227 12.41 6.37 0.18
C VAL A 227 11.93 5.78 1.51
N PHE A 228 12.83 5.69 2.49
CA PHE A 228 12.50 5.19 3.82
C PHE A 228 11.58 6.13 4.59
N VAL A 229 11.77 7.45 4.48
CA VAL A 229 10.85 8.43 5.10
C VAL A 229 9.42 8.21 4.60
N TYR A 230 9.25 8.00 3.29
CA TYR A 230 7.95 7.66 2.70
C TYR A 230 7.38 6.32 3.22
N TRP A 231 8.18 5.25 3.23
CA TRP A 231 7.71 3.93 3.67
C TRP A 231 7.33 3.89 5.14
N ILE A 232 8.17 4.46 6.02
CA ILE A 232 7.91 4.53 7.45
C ILE A 232 6.63 5.33 7.72
N SER A 233 6.46 6.47 7.06
CA SER A 233 5.24 7.29 7.17
C SER A 233 4.00 6.56 6.67
N THR A 234 4.14 5.76 5.62
CA THR A 234 3.07 4.91 5.07
C THR A 234 2.65 3.80 6.03
N ASN A 235 3.62 3.15 6.70
CA ASN A 235 3.38 2.03 7.60
C ASN A 235 2.81 2.47 8.96
N MET A 236 2.76 3.78 9.24
CA MET A 236 2.32 4.28 10.54
C MET A 236 0.88 3.83 10.84
N PRO A 237 0.63 3.23 12.02
CA PRO A 237 -0.69 2.74 12.37
C PRO A 237 -1.71 3.87 12.35
N ARG A 238 -2.82 3.68 11.63
CA ARG A 238 -3.98 4.56 11.76
C ARG A 238 -4.49 4.37 13.18
N THR A 239 -4.55 5.45 13.96
CA THR A 239 -5.06 5.42 15.33
C THR A 239 -6.38 4.66 15.33
N LYS A 240 -6.46 3.60 16.16
CA LYS A 240 -7.63 2.73 16.25
C LYS A 240 -8.85 3.62 16.41
N GLN A 241 -9.75 3.62 15.42
CA GLN A 241 -11.07 4.20 15.62
C GLN A 241 -11.65 3.50 16.85
N LYS A 242 -11.81 4.25 17.95
CA LYS A 242 -12.51 3.77 19.15
C LYS A 242 -13.82 3.17 18.64
N LYS A 243 -14.04 1.87 18.92
CA LYS A 243 -15.35 1.25 18.78
C LYS A 243 -16.31 2.07 19.63
N SER A 244 -16.98 3.05 19.00
CA SER A 244 -18.14 3.69 19.60
C SER A 244 -19.14 2.57 19.81
N LYS A 245 -19.35 2.23 21.09
CA LYS A 245 -20.35 1.25 21.53
C LYS A 245 -21.67 1.63 20.87
N ARG A 246 -22.13 0.80 19.94
CA ARG A 246 -23.55 0.80 19.55
C ARG A 246 -24.35 0.50 20.81
N ARG A 247 -25.15 1.47 21.25
CA ARG A 247 -26.35 1.22 22.05
C ARG A 247 -27.44 0.74 21.11
#